data_AF-A0A932JPV4-F1
#
_entry.id   AF-A0A932JPV4-F1
#
_cell.length_a   1.000
_cell.length_b   1.000
_cell.length_c   1.000
_cell.angle_alpha   90.00
_cell.angle_beta   90.00
_cell.angle_gamma   90.00
#
_symmetry.space_group_name_H-M   'P 1'
#
loop_
_entity.id
_entity.type
_entity.pdbx_description
1 polymer ?
#
loop_
_entity_poly.entity_id
_entity_poly.type
_entity_poly.pdbx_seq_one_letter_code
_entity_poly.pdbx_strand_id
1 'polypeptide(L)'
;MGAILVLLLSAAAWAGEDPVAYAARRADLGRKFSAQWRHLLKSLPELAEHHRFVESRPRVDLRFPAPGDGFSEHTVAIYEEGLVRVNRRWLAAGGAALEAKGVPYARVPEILAWKALPVLVHELRHGINSVEMRAELGRVCDNFIVEEEAVAYRDQTAALKALLARGKPAFHEALYVDADRVSFSVLRAWDAGPGEFMEDVRARNEGKLSALTSTRAELLEAAASLLDDSRANLAAWRSKDPEARARLLKELGPNAEARSAELVRHNEDCAAIFSDPELYGRWRRFFSERVEAFAEDWDAERGR
;
A
#
# COMPACT_ATOMS: atom_id res chain seq x y z
N MET A 1 -14.18 11.98 -7.44
CA MET A 1 -12.90 11.39 -7.90
C MET A 1 -12.00 11.11 -6.70
N GLY A 2 -12.06 9.91 -6.12
CA GLY A 2 -11.18 9.53 -5.00
C GLY A 2 -9.77 9.22 -5.49
N ALA A 3 -8.78 9.98 -5.04
CA ALA A 3 -7.39 9.75 -5.36
C ALA A 3 -6.93 8.44 -4.69
N ILE A 4 -6.87 7.35 -5.45
CA ILE A 4 -5.93 6.26 -5.18
C ILE A 4 -4.55 6.92 -5.31
N LEU A 5 -3.97 7.30 -4.17
CA LEU A 5 -2.65 7.92 -4.14
C LEU A 5 -1.65 6.86 -4.58
N VAL A 6 -1.36 6.87 -5.88
CA VAL A 6 -0.32 6.08 -6.49
C VAL A 6 0.99 6.54 -5.88
N LEU A 7 1.57 5.70 -5.01
CA LEU A 7 2.96 5.82 -4.57
C LEU A 7 3.87 5.73 -5.80
N LEU A 8 4.16 6.89 -6.39
CA LEU A 8 5.01 7.03 -7.57
C LEU A 8 6.46 6.87 -7.15
N LEU A 9 6.99 5.66 -7.31
CA LEU A 9 8.41 5.38 -7.21
C LEU A 9 9.03 5.52 -8.59
N SER A 10 9.85 6.56 -8.75
CA SER A 10 10.50 6.88 -10.01
C SER A 10 11.42 5.73 -10.44
N ALA A 11 10.94 4.91 -11.37
CA ALA A 11 11.84 4.07 -12.15
C ALA A 11 12.73 5.01 -12.96
N ALA A 12 14.00 5.09 -12.58
CA ALA A 12 15.01 5.74 -13.40
C ALA A 12 14.89 5.26 -14.85
N ALA A 13 15.05 6.20 -15.79
CA ALA A 13 14.90 5.98 -17.22
C ALA A 13 15.54 4.65 -17.66
N TRP A 14 14.70 3.80 -18.25
CA TRP A 14 14.99 2.41 -18.57
C TRP A 14 15.99 2.30 -19.72
N ALA A 15 17.29 2.31 -19.41
CA ALA A 15 18.35 2.06 -20.38
C ALA A 15 18.65 0.56 -20.57
N GLY A 16 17.70 -0.35 -20.24
CA GLY A 16 17.91 -1.80 -20.18
C GLY A 16 16.87 -2.64 -20.94
N GLU A 17 17.02 -3.97 -20.85
CA GLU A 17 16.12 -4.99 -21.42
C GLU A 17 14.64 -4.72 -21.07
N ASP A 18 13.75 -4.96 -22.04
CA ASP A 18 12.29 -4.86 -21.85
C ASP A 18 11.82 -5.74 -20.66
N PRO A 19 11.02 -5.20 -19.72
CA PRO A 19 10.52 -5.94 -18.56
C PRO A 19 9.79 -7.22 -18.89
N VAL A 20 9.05 -7.24 -20.01
CA VAL A 20 8.27 -8.42 -20.41
C VAL A 20 9.21 -9.52 -20.89
N ALA A 21 10.19 -9.18 -21.74
CA ALA A 21 11.25 -10.09 -22.14
C ALA A 21 12.05 -10.64 -20.95
N TYR A 22 12.47 -9.77 -20.02
CA TYR A 22 13.19 -10.17 -18.82
C TYR A 22 12.35 -11.14 -17.94
N ALA A 23 11.08 -10.82 -17.73
CA ALA A 23 10.17 -11.66 -16.94
C ALA A 23 9.89 -13.03 -17.58
N ALA A 24 9.94 -13.14 -18.90
CA ALA A 24 9.86 -14.42 -19.61
C ALA A 24 11.15 -15.24 -19.43
N ARG A 25 12.32 -14.59 -19.56
CA ARG A 25 13.64 -15.22 -19.37
C ARG A 25 13.89 -15.67 -17.93
N ARG A 26 13.38 -14.91 -16.94
CA ARG A 26 13.49 -15.16 -15.49
C ARG A 26 12.14 -15.53 -14.88
N ALA A 27 11.46 -16.52 -15.46
CA ALA A 27 10.10 -16.91 -15.07
C ALA A 27 9.95 -17.30 -13.58
N ASP A 28 11.02 -17.72 -12.91
CA ASP A 28 11.05 -18.08 -11.49
C ASP A 28 11.33 -16.92 -10.53
N LEU A 29 11.61 -15.70 -11.04
CA LEU A 29 11.90 -14.52 -10.23
C LEU A 29 10.79 -14.23 -9.22
N GLY A 30 9.52 -14.27 -9.66
CA GLY A 30 8.38 -14.01 -8.79
C GLY A 30 8.27 -14.97 -7.60
N ARG A 31 8.49 -16.27 -7.85
CA ARG A 31 8.50 -17.30 -6.80
C ARG A 31 9.66 -17.11 -5.84
N LYS A 32 10.87 -16.87 -6.36
CA LYS A 32 12.06 -16.64 -5.54
C LYS A 32 11.93 -15.37 -4.70
N PHE A 33 11.46 -14.27 -5.28
CA PHE A 33 11.16 -13.03 -4.57
C PHE A 33 10.15 -13.27 -3.45
N SER A 34 9.07 -14.00 -3.76
CA SER A 34 8.03 -14.32 -2.79
C SER A 34 8.55 -15.09 -1.57
N ALA A 35 9.46 -16.04 -1.80
CA ALA A 35 10.12 -16.76 -0.72
C ALA A 35 11.01 -15.83 0.12
N GLN A 36 11.75 -14.92 -0.52
CA GLN A 36 12.69 -14.02 0.16
C GLN A 36 12.00 -12.97 1.03
N TRP A 37 10.96 -12.26 0.53
CA TRP A 37 10.32 -11.23 1.36
C TRP A 37 9.54 -11.84 2.53
N ARG A 38 8.92 -13.04 2.34
CA ARG A 38 8.28 -13.77 3.44
C ARG A 38 9.29 -14.21 4.49
N HIS A 39 10.46 -14.68 4.05
CA HIS A 39 11.56 -15.00 4.96
C HIS A 39 12.02 -13.78 5.75
N LEU A 40 12.24 -12.64 5.06
CA LEU A 40 12.61 -11.39 5.73
C LEU A 40 11.55 -10.97 6.75
N LEU A 41 10.27 -10.93 6.35
CA LEU A 41 9.16 -10.58 7.22
C LEU A 41 9.10 -11.44 8.48
N LYS A 42 9.23 -12.77 8.33
CA LYS A 42 9.29 -13.72 9.45
C LYS A 42 10.47 -13.49 10.39
N SER A 43 11.58 -13.02 9.84
CA SER A 43 12.86 -12.91 10.55
C SER A 43 13.05 -11.60 11.31
N LEU A 44 12.10 -10.66 11.22
CA LEU A 44 12.12 -9.36 11.89
C LEU A 44 11.05 -9.37 13.00
N PRO A 45 11.45 -9.43 14.29
CA PRO A 45 10.51 -9.49 15.42
C PRO A 45 9.51 -8.32 15.44
N GLU A 46 9.95 -7.14 15.02
CA GLU A 46 9.14 -5.91 14.92
C GLU A 46 7.95 -6.07 13.96
N LEU A 47 8.04 -7.03 13.03
CA LEU A 47 7.02 -7.29 12.01
C LEU A 47 6.21 -8.57 12.28
N ALA A 48 6.24 -9.09 13.51
CA ALA A 48 5.56 -10.34 13.87
C ALA A 48 4.05 -10.30 13.58
N GLU A 49 3.39 -9.16 13.76
CA GLU A 49 1.96 -8.99 13.45
C GLU A 49 1.68 -9.16 11.96
N HIS A 50 2.43 -8.47 11.10
CA HIS A 50 2.36 -8.58 9.65
C HIS A 50 2.63 -10.02 9.19
N HIS A 51 3.60 -10.69 9.80
CA HIS A 51 3.88 -12.09 9.52
C HIS A 51 2.67 -12.99 9.84
N ARG A 52 2.07 -12.85 11.03
CA ARG A 52 0.85 -13.59 11.42
C ARG A 52 -0.32 -13.29 10.48
N PHE A 53 -0.49 -12.03 10.08
CA PHE A 53 -1.51 -11.64 9.13
C PHE A 53 -1.32 -12.37 7.78
N VAL A 54 -0.11 -12.39 7.24
CA VAL A 54 0.23 -13.10 6.00
C VAL A 54 0.07 -14.61 6.12
N GLU A 55 0.41 -15.22 7.25
CA GLU A 55 0.21 -16.67 7.49
C GLU A 55 -1.28 -17.04 7.53
N SER A 56 -2.12 -16.18 8.13
CA SER A 56 -3.56 -16.39 8.16
C SER A 56 -4.25 -16.23 6.79
N ARG A 57 -3.59 -15.58 5.82
CA ARG A 57 -4.13 -15.23 4.50
C ARG A 57 -3.07 -15.44 3.41
N PRO A 58 -2.87 -16.66 2.91
CA PRO A 58 -1.74 -16.98 2.05
C PRO A 58 -2.01 -16.61 0.59
N ARG A 59 -2.05 -15.32 0.24
CA ARG A 59 -2.07 -14.92 -1.19
C ARG A 59 -1.34 -13.61 -1.44
N VAL A 60 -0.24 -13.70 -2.20
CA VAL A 60 0.37 -12.57 -2.89
C VAL A 60 0.32 -12.86 -4.37
N ASP A 61 -0.28 -11.96 -5.12
CA ASP A 61 -0.45 -12.10 -6.57
C ASP A 61 0.54 -11.17 -7.29
N LEU A 62 1.16 -11.67 -8.37
CA LEU A 62 2.13 -10.90 -9.16
C LEU A 62 1.49 -10.53 -10.49
N ARG A 63 1.31 -9.23 -10.73
CA ARG A 63 0.60 -8.73 -11.92
C ARG A 63 1.43 -7.77 -12.75
N PHE A 64 1.27 -7.86 -14.06
CA PHE A 64 1.59 -6.74 -14.95
C PHE A 64 0.37 -5.81 -14.94
N PRO A 65 0.50 -4.54 -14.52
CA PRO A 65 -0.61 -3.62 -14.63
C PRO A 65 -1.04 -3.50 -16.09
N ALA A 66 -2.31 -3.82 -16.35
CA ALA A 66 -2.98 -3.36 -17.55
C ALA A 66 -3.35 -1.88 -17.38
N PRO A 67 -3.60 -1.13 -18.46
CA PRO A 67 -4.23 0.17 -18.33
C PRO A 67 -5.52 0.04 -17.49
N GLY A 68 -5.83 1.04 -16.67
CA GLY A 68 -6.98 1.08 -15.77
C GLY A 68 -7.03 0.07 -14.61
N ASP A 69 -6.00 -0.77 -14.40
CA ASP A 69 -5.85 -1.56 -13.17
C ASP A 69 -5.63 -0.67 -11.92
N GLY A 70 -5.70 0.67 -12.03
CA GLY A 70 -5.50 1.61 -10.92
C GLY A 70 -4.11 1.49 -10.29
N PHE A 71 -3.20 0.79 -10.97
CA PHE A 71 -1.91 0.38 -10.47
C PHE A 71 -0.88 0.88 -11.46
N SER A 72 -0.11 1.90 -11.06
CA SER A 72 0.88 2.46 -11.99
C SER A 72 2.03 1.48 -12.20
N GLU A 73 2.74 1.63 -13.31
CA GLU A 73 3.97 0.88 -13.58
C GLU A 73 5.07 1.13 -12.54
N HIS A 74 4.93 2.20 -11.76
CA HIS A 74 5.83 2.65 -10.70
C HIS A 74 5.43 2.17 -9.31
N THR A 75 4.21 1.66 -9.14
CA THR A 75 3.73 1.16 -7.85
C THR A 75 4.40 -0.18 -7.56
N VAL A 76 4.98 -0.34 -6.36
CA VAL A 76 5.60 -1.62 -5.94
C VAL A 76 4.54 -2.66 -5.61
N ALA A 77 3.59 -2.28 -4.76
CA ALA A 77 2.53 -3.15 -4.27
C ALA A 77 1.29 -2.33 -3.94
N ILE A 78 0.14 -3.02 -3.85
CA ILE A 78 -1.12 -2.48 -3.34
C ILE A 78 -1.82 -3.59 -2.55
N TYR A 79 -2.48 -3.24 -1.46
CA TYR A 79 -3.47 -4.11 -0.83
C TYR A 79 -4.87 -3.86 -1.41
N GLU A 80 -5.49 -4.91 -1.93
CA GLU A 80 -6.83 -4.84 -2.51
C GLU A 80 -7.53 -6.20 -2.38
N GLU A 81 -8.82 -6.21 -2.02
CA GLU A 81 -9.65 -7.42 -1.95
C GLU A 81 -9.08 -8.52 -1.03
N GLY A 82 -8.39 -8.15 0.06
CA GLY A 82 -7.77 -9.13 0.95
C GLY A 82 -6.44 -9.71 0.44
N LEU A 83 -5.86 -9.12 -0.60
CA LEU A 83 -4.65 -9.59 -1.26
C LEU A 83 -3.63 -8.47 -1.35
N VAL A 84 -2.35 -8.77 -1.10
CA VAL A 84 -1.26 -7.89 -1.54
C VAL A 84 -0.90 -8.25 -2.97
N ARG A 85 -1.06 -7.30 -3.88
CA ARG A 85 -0.70 -7.44 -5.30
C ARG A 85 0.64 -6.74 -5.50
N VAL A 86 1.64 -7.46 -6.03
CA VAL A 86 2.97 -6.91 -6.31
C VAL A 86 3.14 -6.72 -7.81
N ASN A 87 3.74 -5.60 -8.19
CA ASN A 87 3.97 -5.24 -9.57
C ASN A 87 5.08 -6.08 -10.20
N ARG A 88 4.69 -7.00 -11.08
CA ARG A 88 5.61 -7.85 -11.83
C ARG A 88 6.49 -7.04 -12.77
N ARG A 89 6.01 -5.90 -13.31
CA ARG A 89 6.81 -5.01 -14.15
C ARG A 89 7.90 -4.33 -13.33
N TRP A 90 7.56 -3.80 -12.16
CA TRP A 90 8.56 -3.26 -11.21
C TRP A 90 9.58 -4.32 -10.80
N LEU A 91 9.12 -5.54 -10.51
CA LEU A 91 10.01 -6.64 -10.12
C LEU A 91 10.98 -7.03 -11.25
N ALA A 92 10.47 -7.13 -12.48
CA ALA A 92 11.28 -7.38 -13.66
C ALA A 92 12.27 -6.24 -13.94
N ALA A 93 11.83 -4.98 -13.74
CA ALA A 93 12.67 -3.78 -13.81
C ALA A 93 13.90 -3.88 -12.95
N GLY A 94 13.64 -4.09 -11.66
CA GLY A 94 14.69 -4.12 -10.66
C GLY A 94 15.62 -5.29 -10.91
N GLY A 95 15.07 -6.44 -11.34
CA GLY A 95 15.88 -7.60 -11.70
C GLY A 95 16.84 -7.32 -12.87
N ALA A 96 16.32 -6.79 -13.98
CA ALA A 96 17.13 -6.45 -15.14
C ALA A 96 18.21 -5.40 -14.80
N ALA A 97 17.83 -4.35 -14.07
CA ALA A 97 18.76 -3.30 -13.65
C ALA A 97 19.86 -3.81 -12.72
N LEU A 98 19.54 -4.73 -11.79
CA LEU A 98 20.53 -5.34 -10.90
C LEU A 98 21.50 -6.24 -11.67
N GLU A 99 21.01 -7.11 -12.57
CA GLU A 99 21.87 -7.96 -13.39
C GLU A 99 22.77 -7.12 -14.32
N ALA A 100 22.27 -6.03 -14.90
CA ALA A 100 23.05 -5.10 -15.72
C ALA A 100 24.17 -4.40 -14.92
N LYS A 101 23.98 -4.18 -13.61
CA LYS A 101 25.01 -3.69 -12.68
C LYS A 101 25.94 -4.81 -12.16
N GLY A 102 25.88 -6.01 -12.73
CA GLY A 102 26.77 -7.14 -12.41
C GLY A 102 26.32 -8.00 -11.22
N VAL A 103 25.11 -7.80 -10.69
CA VAL A 103 24.59 -8.62 -9.59
C VAL A 103 24.26 -10.03 -10.11
N PRO A 104 24.80 -11.10 -9.50
CA PRO A 104 24.41 -12.46 -9.87
C PRO A 104 22.92 -12.69 -9.67
N TYR A 105 22.23 -13.29 -10.65
CA TYR A 105 20.78 -13.55 -10.59
C TYR A 105 20.36 -14.29 -9.31
N ALA A 106 21.21 -15.15 -8.75
CA ALA A 106 20.92 -15.85 -7.49
C ALA A 106 20.67 -14.90 -6.29
N ARG A 107 21.24 -13.68 -6.32
CA ARG A 107 21.12 -12.66 -5.27
C ARG A 107 20.01 -11.64 -5.55
N VAL A 108 19.57 -11.52 -6.80
CA VAL A 108 18.55 -10.53 -7.23
C VAL A 108 17.26 -10.61 -6.42
N PRO A 109 16.62 -11.79 -6.21
CA PRO A 109 15.38 -11.88 -5.46
C PRO A 109 15.47 -11.38 -4.01
N GLU A 110 16.60 -11.62 -3.35
CA GLU A 110 16.85 -11.18 -1.97
C GLU A 110 16.99 -9.66 -1.89
N ILE A 111 17.72 -9.04 -2.83
CA ILE A 111 17.86 -7.57 -2.90
C ILE A 111 16.51 -6.92 -3.18
N LEU A 112 15.72 -7.45 -4.11
CA LEU A 112 14.39 -6.92 -4.43
C LEU A 112 13.44 -7.08 -3.24
N ALA A 113 13.48 -8.22 -2.55
CA ALA A 113 12.70 -8.43 -1.34
C ALA A 113 13.07 -7.44 -0.22
N TRP A 114 14.36 -7.19 -0.01
CA TRP A 114 14.84 -6.20 0.95
C TRP A 114 14.33 -4.80 0.60
N LYS A 115 14.39 -4.40 -0.68
CA LYS A 115 13.91 -3.09 -1.15
C LYS A 115 12.39 -2.94 -1.03
N ALA A 116 11.63 -3.98 -1.36
CA ALA A 116 10.17 -3.92 -1.39
C ALA A 116 9.54 -4.02 0.00
N LEU A 117 10.22 -4.61 0.98
CA LEU A 117 9.62 -4.96 2.28
C LEU A 117 8.97 -3.76 3.01
N PRO A 118 9.56 -2.55 3.08
CA PRO A 118 8.89 -1.41 3.73
C PRO A 118 7.54 -1.08 3.09
N VAL A 119 7.45 -1.09 1.76
CA VAL A 119 6.18 -0.85 1.04
C VAL A 119 5.22 -2.03 1.22
N LEU A 120 5.72 -3.27 1.19
CA LEU A 120 4.86 -4.44 1.46
C LEU A 120 4.25 -4.37 2.87
N VAL A 121 5.01 -3.92 3.86
CA VAL A 121 4.53 -3.72 5.23
C VAL A 121 3.46 -2.63 5.30
N HIS A 122 3.67 -1.51 4.60
CA HIS A 122 2.65 -0.45 4.45
C HIS A 122 1.32 -1.03 3.93
N GLU A 123 1.35 -1.74 2.81
CA GLU A 123 0.15 -2.34 2.23
C GLU A 123 -0.47 -3.42 3.13
N LEU A 124 0.36 -4.22 3.82
CA LEU A 124 -0.15 -5.20 4.78
C LEU A 124 -0.86 -4.53 5.95
N ARG A 125 -0.43 -3.34 6.40
CA ARG A 125 -1.10 -2.59 7.45
C ARG A 125 -2.49 -2.14 7.02
N HIS A 126 -2.69 -1.70 5.78
CA HIS A 126 -4.03 -1.41 5.26
C HIS A 126 -4.95 -2.63 5.43
N GLY A 127 -4.45 -3.82 5.08
CA GLY A 127 -5.21 -5.05 5.27
C GLY A 127 -5.49 -5.45 6.71
N ILE A 128 -4.53 -5.23 7.61
CA ILE A 128 -4.75 -5.44 9.04
C ILE A 128 -5.83 -4.49 9.55
N ASN A 129 -5.71 -3.19 9.24
CA ASN A 129 -6.68 -2.17 9.64
C ASN A 129 -8.09 -2.50 9.15
N SER A 130 -8.27 -2.88 7.87
CA SER A 130 -9.59 -3.25 7.36
C SER A 130 -10.19 -4.45 8.10
N VAL A 131 -9.37 -5.44 8.48
CA VAL A 131 -9.84 -6.64 9.21
C VAL A 131 -10.20 -6.32 10.65
N GLU A 132 -9.37 -5.56 11.34
CA GLU A 132 -9.60 -5.13 12.72
C GLU A 132 -10.82 -4.22 12.81
N MET A 133 -10.93 -3.25 11.90
CA MET A 133 -12.07 -2.35 11.82
C MET A 133 -13.36 -3.13 11.54
N ARG A 134 -13.33 -4.12 10.65
CA ARG A 134 -14.49 -4.99 10.42
C ARG A 134 -14.87 -5.81 11.66
N ALA A 135 -13.88 -6.34 12.38
CA ALA A 135 -14.12 -7.11 13.60
C ALA A 135 -14.73 -6.23 14.70
N GLU A 136 -14.29 -4.99 14.79
CA GLU A 136 -14.77 -4.05 15.80
C GLU A 136 -16.13 -3.45 15.40
N LEU A 137 -16.22 -2.81 14.24
CA LEU A 137 -17.36 -1.99 13.82
C LEU A 137 -18.40 -2.76 12.99
N GLY A 138 -18.08 -3.98 12.56
CA GLY A 138 -18.89 -4.73 11.58
C GLY A 138 -18.79 -4.20 10.15
N ARG A 139 -17.99 -3.16 9.91
CA ARG A 139 -17.89 -2.38 8.66
C ARG A 139 -16.46 -1.87 8.44
N VAL A 140 -16.14 -1.42 7.23
CA VAL A 140 -14.81 -0.87 6.90
C VAL A 140 -14.93 0.53 6.31
N CYS A 141 -14.16 1.48 6.86
CA CYS A 141 -14.04 2.85 6.38
C CYS A 141 -12.64 3.41 6.66
N ASP A 142 -11.73 3.20 5.72
CA ASP A 142 -10.29 3.47 5.82
C ASP A 142 -9.72 4.25 4.61
N ASN A 143 -10.24 4.04 3.40
CA ASN A 143 -9.60 4.49 2.14
C ASN A 143 -9.33 6.00 1.97
N PHE A 144 -10.08 6.90 2.61
CA PHE A 144 -9.90 8.37 2.46
C PHE A 144 -9.50 9.08 3.76
N ILE A 145 -8.92 8.34 4.70
CA ILE A 145 -8.60 8.81 6.04
C ILE A 145 -7.07 8.95 6.18
N VAL A 146 -6.60 10.11 6.61
CA VAL A 146 -5.16 10.36 6.74
C VAL A 146 -4.51 9.56 7.87
N GLU A 147 -5.26 9.26 8.94
CA GLU A 147 -4.75 8.45 10.04
C GLU A 147 -4.50 7.00 9.64
N GLU A 148 -5.23 6.45 8.66
CA GLU A 148 -4.92 5.13 8.14
C GLU A 148 -3.53 5.10 7.48
N GLU A 149 -3.25 6.08 6.63
CA GLU A 149 -1.96 6.23 5.96
C GLU A 149 -0.84 6.44 6.97
N ALA A 150 -1.11 7.22 8.01
CA ALA A 150 -0.13 7.48 9.06
C ALA A 150 0.28 6.19 9.78
N VAL A 151 -0.67 5.28 10.06
CA VAL A 151 -0.37 3.97 10.69
C VAL A 151 0.43 3.10 9.72
N ALA A 152 0.10 3.11 8.43
CA ALA A 152 0.83 2.35 7.42
C ALA A 152 2.27 2.88 7.20
N TYR A 153 2.46 4.20 7.18
CA TYR A 153 3.79 4.82 7.09
C TYR A 153 4.64 4.63 8.36
N ARG A 154 4.03 4.53 9.54
CA ARG A 154 4.74 4.16 10.76
C ARG A 154 5.34 2.77 10.59
N ASP A 155 4.55 1.80 10.14
CA ASP A 155 5.01 0.42 10.00
C ASP A 155 6.04 0.26 8.88
N GLN A 156 5.88 1.03 7.80
CA GLN A 156 6.93 1.19 6.78
C GLN A 156 8.24 1.69 7.40
N THR A 157 8.18 2.67 8.30
CA THR A 157 9.34 3.20 9.01
C THR A 157 9.97 2.16 9.92
N ALA A 158 9.17 1.45 10.71
CA ALA A 158 9.65 0.36 11.57
C ALA A 158 10.34 -0.74 10.77
N ALA A 159 9.76 -1.16 9.63
CA ALA A 159 10.36 -2.12 8.72
C ALA A 159 11.69 -1.63 8.15
N LEU A 160 11.76 -0.36 7.74
CA LEU A 160 12.99 0.24 7.22
C LEU A 160 14.09 0.29 8.29
N LYS A 161 13.76 0.72 9.52
CA LYS A 161 14.70 0.73 10.66
C LYS A 161 15.22 -0.67 10.98
N ALA A 162 14.35 -1.67 11.06
CA ALA A 162 14.73 -3.05 11.34
C ALA A 162 15.68 -3.62 10.26
N LEU A 163 15.42 -3.32 8.99
CA LEU A 163 16.29 -3.70 7.87
C LEU A 163 17.65 -3.01 7.92
N LEU A 164 17.70 -1.72 8.28
CA LEU A 164 18.95 -0.97 8.44
C LEU A 164 19.77 -1.51 9.61
N ALA A 165 19.14 -1.80 10.75
CA ALA A 165 19.79 -2.34 11.96
C ALA A 165 20.41 -3.72 11.72
N ARG A 166 19.77 -4.57 10.92
CA ARG A 166 20.30 -5.88 10.52
C ARG A 166 21.57 -5.77 9.66
N GLY A 167 21.86 -4.58 9.14
CA GLY A 167 22.87 -4.35 8.13
C GLY A 167 22.36 -4.74 6.75
N LYS A 168 22.71 -3.93 5.75
CA LYS A 168 22.53 -4.30 4.35
C LYS A 168 23.30 -5.62 4.14
N PRO A 169 22.74 -6.63 3.47
CA PRO A 169 23.57 -7.74 3.02
C PRO A 169 24.72 -7.17 2.18
N ALA A 170 25.88 -7.85 2.17
CA ALA A 170 27.14 -7.33 1.62
C ALA A 170 27.07 -7.09 0.10
N PHE A 171 26.44 -5.99 -0.30
CA PHE A 171 26.33 -5.53 -1.66
C PHE A 171 26.64 -4.04 -1.72
N HIS A 172 27.20 -3.61 -2.84
CA HIS A 172 27.68 -2.26 -3.08
C HIS A 172 26.61 -1.21 -2.69
N GLU A 173 26.96 -0.20 -1.88
CA GLU A 173 26.00 0.80 -1.40
C GLU A 173 25.23 1.48 -2.53
N ALA A 174 25.88 1.73 -3.68
CA ALA A 174 25.26 2.27 -4.90
C ALA A 174 24.10 1.42 -5.47
N LEU A 175 23.95 0.15 -5.07
CA LEU A 175 22.84 -0.72 -5.46
C LEU A 175 21.61 -0.53 -4.55
N TYR A 176 21.83 0.02 -3.34
CA TYR A 176 20.81 0.31 -2.33
C TYR A 176 20.42 1.78 -2.27
N VAL A 177 21.23 2.69 -2.82
CA VAL A 177 20.97 4.15 -2.79
C VAL A 177 19.70 4.53 -3.59
N ASP A 178 19.24 3.66 -4.48
CA ASP A 178 17.91 3.78 -5.11
C ASP A 178 16.76 3.34 -4.19
N ALA A 179 17.02 2.93 -2.93
CA ALA A 179 15.96 2.70 -1.95
C ALA A 179 15.23 4.03 -1.71
N ASP A 180 13.91 3.95 -1.79
CA ASP A 180 13.10 4.98 -2.39
C ASP A 180 13.13 6.33 -1.67
N ARG A 181 13.16 7.42 -2.47
CA ARG A 181 13.08 8.81 -1.99
C ARG A 181 11.95 9.00 -0.97
N VAL A 182 10.83 8.30 -1.19
CA VAL A 182 9.63 8.28 -0.33
C VAL A 182 9.91 7.61 1.01
N SER A 183 10.39 6.36 1.02
CA SER A 183 10.68 5.63 2.25
C SER A 183 11.67 6.37 3.15
N PHE A 184 12.72 6.98 2.58
CA PHE A 184 13.65 7.79 3.36
C PHE A 184 13.11 9.15 3.75
N SER A 185 12.20 9.77 2.98
CA SER A 185 11.56 11.01 3.43
C SER A 185 10.63 10.76 4.61
N VAL A 186 9.88 9.67 4.60
CA VAL A 186 9.00 9.28 5.71
C VAL A 186 9.83 8.97 6.96
N LEU A 187 10.94 8.23 6.81
CA LEU A 187 11.88 8.00 7.91
C LEU A 187 12.45 9.30 8.49
N ARG A 188 12.85 10.26 7.64
CA ARG A 188 13.34 11.57 8.11
C ARG A 188 12.27 12.34 8.87
N ALA A 189 11.02 12.32 8.41
CA ALA A 189 9.90 12.97 9.09
C ALA A 189 9.63 12.31 10.45
N TRP A 190 9.65 10.97 10.52
CA TRP A 190 9.56 10.22 11.78
C TRP A 190 10.68 10.61 12.76
N ASP A 191 11.93 10.63 12.29
CA ASP A 191 13.07 10.99 13.13
C ASP A 191 13.02 12.47 13.59
N ALA A 192 12.31 13.34 12.87
CA ALA A 192 12.09 14.73 13.31
C ALA A 192 11.07 14.85 14.44
N GLY A 193 10.08 13.95 14.49
CA GLY A 193 9.10 13.86 15.59
C GLY A 193 7.69 13.50 15.11
N PRO A 194 6.77 13.15 16.03
CA PRO A 194 5.39 12.79 15.68
C PRO A 194 4.64 13.90 14.92
N GLY A 195 4.90 15.17 15.25
CA GLY A 195 4.31 16.33 14.57
C GLY A 195 4.73 16.43 13.09
N GLU A 196 6.04 16.47 12.84
CA GLU A 196 6.63 16.51 11.49
C GLU A 196 6.22 15.28 10.65
N PHE A 197 6.16 14.11 11.27
CA PHE A 197 5.65 12.90 10.64
C PHE A 197 4.19 13.06 10.17
N MET A 198 3.30 13.54 11.03
CA MET A 198 1.89 13.73 10.66
C MET A 198 1.71 14.82 9.60
N GLU A 199 2.53 15.87 9.62
CA GLU A 199 2.52 16.91 8.57
C GLU A 199 2.97 16.34 7.21
N ASP A 200 4.05 15.56 7.18
CA ASP A 200 4.51 14.89 5.95
C ASP A 200 3.47 13.91 5.41
N VAL A 201 2.81 13.13 6.27
CA VAL A 201 1.74 12.21 5.85
C VAL A 201 0.55 12.96 5.27
N ARG A 202 0.12 14.08 5.88
CA ARG A 202 -0.96 14.93 5.36
C ARG A 202 -0.59 15.54 4.01
N ALA A 203 0.63 16.05 3.87
CA ALA A 203 1.11 16.64 2.62
C ALA A 203 1.16 15.62 1.48
N ARG A 204 1.50 14.36 1.77
CA ARG A 204 1.46 13.26 0.78
C ARG A 204 0.04 12.88 0.39
N ASN A 205 -0.87 12.95 1.34
CA ASN A 205 -2.27 12.51 1.20
C ASN A 205 -3.22 13.70 1.09
N GLU A 206 -2.82 14.72 0.32
CA GLU A 206 -3.64 15.91 0.09
C GLU A 206 -5.03 15.49 -0.43
N GLY A 207 -6.07 16.01 0.22
CA GLY A 207 -7.46 15.68 -0.08
C GLY A 207 -8.06 14.53 0.76
N LYS A 208 -7.25 13.76 1.51
CA LYS A 208 -7.79 12.85 2.53
C LYS A 208 -8.31 13.65 3.74
N LEU A 209 -9.36 13.15 4.37
CA LEU A 209 -9.94 13.74 5.58
C LEU A 209 -9.28 13.17 6.83
N SER A 210 -9.50 13.82 7.97
CA SER A 210 -8.96 13.37 9.26
C SER A 210 -10.07 12.82 10.14
N ALA A 211 -9.88 11.59 10.64
CA ALA A 211 -10.72 11.02 11.67
C ALA A 211 -10.69 11.84 12.97
N LEU A 212 -9.58 12.54 13.23
CA LEU A 212 -9.34 13.26 14.48
C LEU A 212 -9.74 14.73 14.40
N THR A 213 -9.56 15.40 13.27
CA THR A 213 -9.82 16.85 13.16
C THR A 213 -11.01 17.20 12.28
N SER A 214 -11.43 16.34 11.35
CA SER A 214 -12.65 16.61 10.59
C SER A 214 -13.88 16.43 11.47
N THR A 215 -14.87 17.29 11.23
CA THR A 215 -16.19 17.18 11.84
C THR A 215 -16.96 16.01 11.24
N ARG A 216 -17.92 15.50 12.01
CA ARG A 216 -18.83 14.44 11.53
C ARG A 216 -19.60 14.87 10.28
N ALA A 217 -19.97 16.15 10.17
CA ALA A 217 -20.71 16.69 9.04
C ALA A 217 -19.86 16.67 7.76
N GLU A 218 -18.60 17.09 7.83
CA GLU A 218 -17.66 17.03 6.69
C GLU A 218 -17.43 15.58 6.23
N LEU A 219 -17.25 14.65 7.17
CA LEU A 219 -17.08 13.23 6.86
C LEU A 219 -18.32 12.64 6.20
N LEU A 220 -19.52 12.99 6.67
CA LEU A 220 -20.79 12.58 6.07
C LEU A 220 -20.95 13.12 4.65
N GLU A 221 -20.68 14.40 4.44
CA GLU A 221 -20.77 15.05 3.13
C GLU A 221 -19.81 14.40 2.13
N ALA A 222 -18.55 14.17 2.54
CA ALA A 222 -17.57 13.50 1.69
C ALA A 222 -17.97 12.05 1.38
N ALA A 223 -18.42 11.28 2.37
CA ALA A 223 -18.89 9.92 2.14
C ALA A 223 -20.09 9.86 1.19
N ALA A 224 -21.05 10.80 1.32
CA ALA A 224 -22.18 10.90 0.42
C ALA A 224 -21.74 11.24 -1.01
N SER A 225 -20.87 12.23 -1.18
CA SER A 225 -20.33 12.61 -2.50
C SER A 225 -19.58 11.45 -3.17
N LEU A 226 -18.70 10.75 -2.42
CA LEU A 226 -17.96 9.59 -2.92
C LEU A 226 -18.89 8.42 -3.29
N LEU A 227 -19.96 8.21 -2.52
CA LEU A 227 -20.96 7.19 -2.79
C LEU A 227 -21.73 7.49 -4.08
N ASP A 228 -22.18 8.73 -4.25
CA ASP A 228 -22.89 9.17 -5.46
C ASP A 228 -22.00 9.06 -6.70
N ASP A 229 -20.76 9.52 -6.63
CA ASP A 229 -19.75 9.35 -7.69
C ASP A 229 -19.58 7.86 -8.05
N SER A 230 -19.44 7.00 -7.05
CA SER A 230 -19.20 5.56 -7.25
C SER A 230 -20.42 4.87 -7.87
N ARG A 231 -21.63 5.25 -7.43
CA ARG A 231 -22.89 4.75 -8.00
C ARG A 231 -23.09 5.20 -9.43
N ALA A 232 -22.82 6.48 -9.73
CA ALA A 232 -22.89 7.03 -11.07
C ALA A 232 -21.91 6.32 -12.00
N ASN A 233 -20.66 6.11 -11.55
CA ASN A 233 -19.66 5.36 -12.30
C ASN A 233 -20.09 3.91 -12.57
N LEU A 234 -20.58 3.20 -11.56
CA LEU A 234 -21.06 1.82 -11.73
C LEU A 234 -22.30 1.74 -12.64
N ALA A 235 -23.21 2.70 -12.56
CA ALA A 235 -24.36 2.79 -13.46
C ALA A 235 -23.92 3.04 -14.90
N ALA A 236 -22.98 3.95 -15.12
CA ALA A 236 -22.39 4.23 -16.43
C ALA A 236 -21.65 3.02 -17.01
N TRP A 237 -21.04 2.17 -16.17
CA TRP A 237 -20.51 0.87 -16.60
C TRP A 237 -21.59 -0.07 -17.10
N ARG A 238 -22.68 -0.21 -16.33
CA ARG A 238 -23.78 -1.13 -16.62
C ARG A 238 -24.66 -0.69 -17.79
N SER A 239 -24.71 0.61 -18.08
CA SER A 239 -25.51 1.17 -19.18
C SER A 239 -24.84 1.05 -20.55
N LYS A 240 -23.56 0.66 -20.62
CA LYS A 240 -22.85 0.48 -21.88
C LYS A 240 -23.33 -0.78 -22.60
N ASP A 241 -23.42 -0.70 -23.92
CA ASP A 241 -23.66 -1.88 -24.74
C ASP A 241 -22.54 -2.93 -24.53
N PRO A 242 -22.82 -4.22 -24.78
CA PRO A 242 -21.86 -5.29 -24.51
C PRO A 242 -20.51 -5.10 -25.19
N GLU A 243 -20.46 -4.52 -26.39
CA GLU A 243 -19.19 -4.30 -27.10
C GLU A 243 -18.39 -3.14 -26.49
N ALA A 244 -19.05 -2.02 -26.18
CA ALA A 244 -18.40 -0.91 -25.50
C ALA A 244 -17.90 -1.31 -24.11
N ARG A 245 -18.67 -2.12 -23.37
CA ARG A 245 -18.25 -2.68 -22.08
C ARG A 245 -17.07 -3.64 -22.26
N ALA A 246 -17.08 -4.51 -23.26
CA ALA A 246 -15.95 -5.40 -23.54
C ALA A 246 -14.68 -4.62 -23.92
N ARG A 247 -14.80 -3.53 -24.70
CA ARG A 247 -13.68 -2.63 -25.02
C ARG A 247 -13.10 -1.99 -23.76
N LEU A 248 -13.95 -1.45 -22.89
CA LEU A 248 -13.50 -0.87 -21.63
C LEU A 248 -12.91 -1.89 -20.66
N LEU A 249 -13.45 -3.11 -20.56
CA LEU A 249 -12.84 -4.16 -19.73
C LEU A 249 -11.48 -4.60 -20.28
N LYS A 250 -11.29 -4.53 -21.60
CA LYS A 250 -9.97 -4.74 -22.21
C LYS A 250 -9.01 -3.60 -21.88
N GLU A 251 -9.51 -2.36 -21.85
CA GLU A 251 -8.72 -1.17 -21.53
C GLU A 251 -8.45 -0.96 -20.05
N LEU A 252 -9.39 -1.33 -19.17
CA LEU A 252 -9.35 -1.01 -17.73
C LEU A 252 -9.08 -2.25 -16.86
N GLY A 253 -8.97 -3.42 -17.48
CA GLY A 253 -8.80 -4.70 -16.81
C GLY A 253 -10.14 -5.43 -16.57
N PRO A 254 -10.11 -6.78 -16.54
CA PRO A 254 -11.31 -7.61 -16.46
C PRO A 254 -12.08 -7.46 -15.13
N ASN A 255 -11.46 -6.88 -14.11
CA ASN A 255 -12.07 -6.70 -12.78
C ASN A 255 -12.55 -5.27 -12.51
N ALA A 256 -12.44 -4.34 -13.48
CA ALA A 256 -12.72 -2.92 -13.27
C ALA A 256 -14.16 -2.67 -12.75
N GLU A 257 -15.13 -3.44 -13.22
CA GLU A 257 -16.51 -3.35 -12.74
C GLU A 257 -16.70 -3.92 -11.33
N ALA A 258 -16.05 -5.04 -11.01
CA ALA A 258 -16.10 -5.63 -9.68
C ALA A 258 -15.52 -4.68 -8.63
N ARG A 259 -14.40 -4.02 -8.96
CA ARG A 259 -13.79 -2.95 -8.13
C ARG A 259 -14.72 -1.76 -7.98
N SER A 260 -15.37 -1.33 -9.05
CA SER A 260 -16.37 -0.25 -8.99
C SER A 260 -17.52 -0.61 -8.04
N ALA A 261 -18.00 -1.86 -8.06
CA ALA A 261 -19.02 -2.34 -7.13
C ALA A 261 -18.53 -2.45 -5.68
N GLU A 262 -17.25 -2.76 -5.47
CA GLU A 262 -16.65 -2.77 -4.14
C GLU A 262 -16.47 -1.37 -3.56
N LEU A 263 -16.06 -0.39 -4.37
CA LEU A 263 -16.01 1.01 -3.98
C LEU A 263 -17.37 1.54 -3.53
N VAL A 264 -18.46 1.15 -4.21
CA VAL A 264 -19.83 1.48 -3.76
C VAL A 264 -20.08 0.91 -2.36
N ARG A 265 -19.82 -0.39 -2.14
CA ARG A 265 -20.02 -1.01 -0.82
C ARG A 265 -19.18 -0.36 0.27
N HIS A 266 -17.93 -0.04 -0.04
CA HIS A 266 -17.05 0.64 0.90
C HIS A 266 -17.57 2.03 1.29
N ASN A 267 -18.02 2.82 0.32
CA ASN A 267 -18.59 4.15 0.58
C ASN A 267 -19.95 4.06 1.30
N GLU A 268 -20.73 3.01 1.08
CA GLU A 268 -21.93 2.71 1.88
C GLU A 268 -21.59 2.41 3.34
N ASP A 269 -20.52 1.63 3.60
CA ASP A 269 -20.03 1.36 4.95
C ASP A 269 -19.58 2.65 5.65
N CYS A 270 -18.82 3.51 4.97
CA CYS A 270 -18.44 4.82 5.50
C CYS A 270 -19.66 5.70 5.83
N ALA A 271 -20.61 5.83 4.89
CA ALA A 271 -21.82 6.61 5.12
C ALA A 271 -22.63 6.07 6.31
N ALA A 272 -22.71 4.74 6.47
CA ALA A 272 -23.37 4.10 7.60
C ALA A 272 -22.66 4.38 8.92
N ILE A 273 -21.33 4.22 8.98
CA ILE A 273 -20.53 4.53 10.17
C ILE A 273 -20.73 5.99 10.59
N PHE A 274 -20.65 6.93 9.64
CA PHE A 274 -20.76 8.35 9.97
C PHE A 274 -22.19 8.77 10.31
N SER A 275 -23.21 8.05 9.82
CA SER A 275 -24.63 8.35 10.11
C SER A 275 -25.09 7.86 11.48
N ASP A 276 -24.38 6.91 12.07
CA ASP A 276 -24.64 6.38 13.41
C ASP A 276 -23.66 7.00 14.44
N PRO A 277 -24.14 7.78 15.43
CA PRO A 277 -23.28 8.40 16.43
C PRO A 277 -22.43 7.41 17.25
N GLU A 278 -22.94 6.21 17.53
CA GLU A 278 -22.24 5.20 18.31
C GLU A 278 -21.12 4.58 17.46
N LEU A 279 -21.42 4.14 16.23
CA LEU A 279 -20.41 3.62 15.32
C LEU A 279 -19.35 4.67 14.99
N TYR A 280 -19.75 5.92 14.77
CA TYR A 280 -18.82 7.02 14.57
C TYR A 280 -17.88 7.23 15.76
N GLY A 281 -18.41 7.19 16.99
CA GLY A 281 -17.61 7.32 18.21
C GLY A 281 -16.57 6.20 18.35
N ARG A 282 -16.95 4.96 18.02
CA ARG A 282 -16.05 3.80 18.02
C ARG A 282 -15.00 3.89 16.91
N TRP A 283 -15.41 4.28 15.71
CA TRP A 283 -14.53 4.50 14.56
C TRP A 283 -13.47 5.59 14.83
N ARG A 284 -13.86 6.70 15.47
CA ARG A 284 -12.89 7.73 15.89
C ARG A 284 -11.89 7.19 16.89
N ARG A 285 -12.37 6.41 17.87
CA ARG A 285 -11.51 5.79 18.88
C ARG A 285 -10.52 4.82 18.25
N PHE A 286 -10.96 4.00 17.30
CA PHE A 286 -10.10 3.08 16.53
C PHE A 286 -8.88 3.78 15.95
N PHE A 287 -9.06 4.97 15.36
CA PHE A 287 -7.95 5.76 14.81
C PHE A 287 -7.17 6.54 15.88
N SER A 288 -7.84 7.10 16.90
CA SER A 288 -7.18 7.83 18.00
C SER A 288 -6.18 6.95 18.73
N GLU A 289 -6.59 5.75 19.15
CA GLU A 289 -5.73 4.82 19.88
C GLU A 289 -4.49 4.43 19.07
N ARG A 290 -4.63 4.29 17.75
CA ARG A 290 -3.51 3.93 16.86
C ARG A 290 -2.55 5.08 16.61
N VAL A 291 -3.04 6.31 16.52
CA VAL A 291 -2.20 7.50 16.34
C VAL A 291 -1.53 7.90 17.66
N GLU A 292 -2.21 7.76 18.81
CA GLU A 292 -1.62 7.98 20.13
C GLU A 292 -0.42 7.05 20.36
N ALA A 293 -0.52 5.79 19.92
CA ALA A 293 0.59 4.85 19.95
C ALA A 293 1.84 5.35 19.19
N PHE A 294 1.74 6.30 18.25
CA PHE A 294 2.92 6.84 17.55
C PHE A 294 3.83 7.63 18.48
N ALA A 295 3.24 8.45 19.36
CA ALA A 295 4.02 9.25 20.30
C ALA A 295 4.71 8.33 21.32
N GLU A 296 4.00 7.30 21.80
CA GLU A 296 4.55 6.31 22.71
C GLU A 296 5.68 5.49 22.07
N ASP A 297 5.48 5.02 20.83
CA ASP A 297 6.49 4.28 20.06
C ASP A 297 7.74 5.15 19.84
N TRP A 298 7.54 6.42 19.46
CA TRP A 298 8.62 7.37 19.20
C TRP A 298 9.41 7.72 20.48
N ASP A 299 8.72 7.98 21.60
CA ASP A 299 9.35 8.26 22.88
C ASP A 299 10.15 7.04 23.38
N ALA A 300 9.59 5.83 23.22
CA ALA A 300 10.27 4.58 23.56
C ALA A 300 11.52 4.33 22.69
N GLU A 301 11.53 4.77 21.44
CA GLU A 301 12.72 4.73 20.59
C GLU A 301 13.83 5.70 21.06
N ARG A 302 13.49 6.88 21.58
CA ARG A 302 14.49 7.88 22.03
C ARG A 302 15.00 7.69 23.44
N GLY A 303 14.28 6.96 24.28
CA GLY A 303 14.72 6.57 25.61
C GLY A 303 15.71 5.40 25.65
N ARG A 304 16.03 4.80 24.50
CA ARG A 304 16.97 3.67 24.32
C ARG A 304 18.29 4.13 23.73
#